data_AF-A0A354Z4P7-F1
#
_entry.id   AF-A0A354Z4P7-F1
#
_cell.length_a   1.000
_cell.length_b   1.000
_cell.length_c   1.000
_cell.angle_alpha   90.00
_cell.angle_beta   90.00
_cell.angle_gamma   90.00
#
_symmetry.space_group_name_H-M   'P 1'
#
loop_
_entity.id
_entity.type
_entity.pdbx_description
1 polymer ?
#
loop_
_entity_poly.entity_id
_entity_poly.type
_entity_poly.pdbx_seq_one_letter_code
_entity_poly.pdbx_strand_id
1 'polypeptide(L)'
;WGRAESDGLIDCIECGCCDLACPSHIPLVQYFRYGKTELRHRQHEAERAAAAKLRHDARQARLAREAEARALRQAQRKTDTTSASAVAEAIARAKARREQRNDPGRAPEHNEPDRAAHNDTST
;
A
#
# COMPACT_ATOMS: atom_id res chain seq x y z
N TRP A 1 -28.97 -18.88 6.24
CA TRP A 1 -27.69 -19.61 6.37
C TRP A 1 -27.24 -19.75 7.81
N GLY A 2 -27.07 -18.67 8.60
CA GLY A 2 -26.62 -18.80 10.01
C GLY A 2 -27.48 -19.72 10.89
N ARG A 3 -28.82 -19.73 10.69
CA ARG A 3 -29.70 -20.70 11.35
C ARG A 3 -29.43 -22.16 10.95
N ALA A 4 -29.16 -22.41 9.66
CA ALA A 4 -28.89 -23.76 9.19
C ALA A 4 -27.59 -24.32 9.79
N GLU A 5 -26.59 -23.45 9.97
CA GLU A 5 -25.35 -23.81 10.66
C GLU A 5 -25.58 -24.08 12.16
N SER A 6 -26.35 -23.22 12.85
CA SER A 6 -26.66 -23.41 14.28
C SER A 6 -27.52 -24.64 14.56
N ASP A 7 -28.39 -25.00 13.63
CA ASP A 7 -29.31 -26.14 13.76
C ASP A 7 -28.62 -27.47 13.37
N GLY A 8 -27.29 -27.46 13.15
CA GLY A 8 -26.49 -28.67 12.94
C GLY A 8 -26.51 -29.23 11.51
N LEU A 9 -26.85 -28.43 10.49
CA LEU A 9 -26.88 -28.91 9.10
C LEU A 9 -25.54 -29.50 8.64
N ILE A 10 -24.43 -28.97 9.15
CA ILE A 10 -23.08 -29.48 8.82
C ILE A 10 -22.84 -30.89 9.40
N ASP A 11 -23.42 -31.19 10.56
CA ASP A 11 -23.22 -32.45 11.29
C ASP A 11 -24.02 -33.62 10.70
N CYS A 12 -25.04 -33.34 9.90
CA CYS A 12 -25.82 -34.37 9.21
C CYS A 12 -24.90 -35.30 8.40
N ILE A 13 -25.06 -36.62 8.45
CA ILE A 13 -24.21 -37.55 7.69
C ILE A 13 -24.78 -37.93 6.31
N GLU A 14 -25.91 -37.32 5.91
CA GLU A 14 -26.55 -37.53 4.62
C GLU A 14 -26.97 -38.99 4.33
N CYS A 15 -27.35 -39.73 5.38
CA CYS A 15 -27.72 -41.14 5.28
C CYS A 15 -29.03 -41.44 4.53
N GLY A 16 -29.89 -40.44 4.27
CA GLY A 16 -31.14 -40.64 3.53
C GLY A 16 -32.36 -40.98 4.39
N CYS A 17 -32.22 -41.20 5.70
CA CYS A 17 -33.36 -41.59 6.55
C CYS A 17 -34.50 -40.55 6.55
N CYS A 18 -34.16 -39.27 6.41
CA CYS A 18 -35.15 -38.19 6.36
C CYS A 18 -36.02 -38.24 5.10
N ASP A 19 -35.49 -38.71 3.98
CA ASP A 19 -36.24 -38.83 2.72
C ASP A 19 -37.30 -39.93 2.84
N LEU A 20 -36.91 -41.08 3.41
CA LEU A 20 -37.79 -42.22 3.61
C LEU A 20 -38.87 -41.95 4.67
N ALA A 21 -38.52 -41.23 5.73
CA ALA A 21 -39.46 -40.92 6.81
C ALA A 21 -40.49 -39.83 6.43
N CYS A 22 -40.26 -39.07 5.36
CA CYS A 22 -41.09 -37.93 5.01
C CYS A 22 -42.44 -38.38 4.40
N PRO A 23 -43.60 -38.05 5.01
CA PRO A 23 -44.91 -38.46 4.47
C PRO A 23 -45.21 -37.80 3.11
N SER A 24 -44.59 -36.66 2.83
CA SER A 24 -44.75 -35.90 1.58
C SER A 24 -43.80 -36.37 0.47
N HIS A 25 -42.95 -37.37 0.71
CA HIS A 25 -42.01 -37.92 -0.28
C HIS A 25 -41.08 -36.86 -0.91
N ILE A 26 -40.70 -35.83 -0.14
CA ILE A 26 -39.77 -34.78 -0.58
C ILE A 26 -38.33 -35.27 -0.39
N PRO A 27 -37.41 -35.02 -1.34
CA PRO A 27 -36.00 -35.41 -1.22
C PRO A 27 -35.21 -34.44 -0.32
N LEU A 28 -35.49 -34.45 0.99
CA LEU A 28 -34.84 -33.60 2.00
C LEU A 28 -33.31 -33.65 1.98
N VAL A 29 -32.70 -34.83 1.78
CA VAL A 29 -31.23 -34.96 1.73
C VAL A 29 -30.62 -34.21 0.55
N GLN A 30 -31.32 -34.08 -0.57
CA GLN A 30 -30.82 -33.26 -1.69
C GLN A 30 -30.76 -31.78 -1.31
N TYR A 31 -31.78 -31.28 -0.59
CA TYR A 31 -31.76 -29.91 -0.06
C TYR A 31 -30.67 -29.72 0.99
N PHE A 32 -30.44 -30.70 1.86
CA PHE A 32 -29.36 -30.64 2.85
C PHE A 32 -27.97 -30.63 2.20
N ARG A 33 -27.75 -31.46 1.18
CA ARG A 33 -26.50 -31.46 0.38
C ARG A 33 -26.24 -30.12 -0.28
N TYR A 34 -27.27 -29.55 -0.90
CA TYR A 34 -27.20 -28.21 -1.47
C TYR A 34 -26.85 -27.18 -0.39
N GLY A 35 -27.58 -27.19 0.73
CA GLY A 35 -27.36 -26.25 1.83
C GLY A 35 -25.96 -26.35 2.44
N LYS A 36 -25.41 -27.55 2.59
CA LYS A 36 -24.02 -27.75 3.03
C LYS A 36 -23.01 -27.22 2.03
N THR A 37 -23.23 -27.46 0.74
CA THR A 37 -22.34 -26.97 -0.32
C THR A 37 -22.31 -25.44 -0.31
N GLU A 38 -23.48 -24.81 -0.20
CA GLU A 38 -23.61 -23.36 -0.09
C GLU A 38 -22.93 -22.83 1.18
N LEU A 39 -23.11 -23.50 2.32
CA LEU A 39 -22.48 -23.08 3.57
C LEU A 39 -20.94 -23.15 3.49
N ARG A 40 -20.38 -24.23 2.92
CA ARG A 40 -18.93 -24.34 2.67
C ARG A 40 -18.43 -23.27 1.72
N HIS A 41 -19.16 -23.00 0.64
CA HIS A 41 -18.81 -21.94 -0.31
C HIS A 41 -18.74 -20.59 0.40
N ARG A 42 -19.72 -20.28 1.25
CA ARG A 42 -19.73 -19.04 2.05
C ARG A 42 -18.59 -18.96 3.05
N GLN A 43 -18.24 -20.06 3.71
CA GLN A 43 -17.10 -20.12 4.62
C GLN A 43 -15.79 -19.81 3.87
N HIS A 44 -15.57 -20.43 2.71
CA HIS A 44 -14.41 -20.17 1.87
C HIS A 44 -14.35 -18.71 1.39
N GLU A 45 -15.47 -18.13 0.96
CA GLU A 45 -15.52 -16.71 0.57
C GLU A 45 -15.23 -15.78 1.76
N ALA A 46 -15.70 -16.11 2.96
CA ALA A 46 -15.40 -15.37 4.18
C ALA A 46 -13.91 -15.44 4.53
N GLU A 47 -13.28 -16.60 4.43
CA GLU A 47 -11.83 -16.79 4.64
C GLU A 47 -11.01 -15.97 3.64
N ARG A 48 -11.38 -15.99 2.35
CA ARG A 48 -10.74 -15.19 1.30
C ARG A 48 -10.87 -13.69 1.58
N ALA A 49 -12.06 -13.24 1.99
CA ALA A 49 -12.30 -11.85 2.36
C ALA A 49 -11.49 -11.43 3.59
N ALA A 50 -11.40 -12.29 4.61
CA ALA A 50 -10.61 -12.04 5.81
C ALA A 50 -9.11 -11.92 5.47
N ALA A 51 -8.57 -12.82 4.65
CA ALA A 51 -7.19 -12.75 4.19
C ALA A 51 -6.92 -11.48 3.34
N ALA A 52 -7.86 -11.07 2.50
CA ALA A 52 -7.76 -9.82 1.74
C ALA A 52 -7.75 -8.60 2.65
N LYS A 53 -8.62 -8.57 3.67
CA LYS A 53 -8.66 -7.51 4.68
C LYS A 53 -7.34 -7.41 5.44
N LEU A 54 -6.79 -8.54 5.90
CA LEU A 54 -5.49 -8.56 6.58
C LEU A 54 -4.37 -7.94 5.72
N ARG A 55 -4.30 -8.29 4.44
CA ARG A 55 -3.32 -7.69 3.50
C ARG A 55 -3.55 -6.20 3.30
N HIS A 56 -4.80 -5.76 3.24
CA HIS A 56 -5.16 -4.36 3.11
C HIS A 56 -4.70 -3.57 4.34
N ASP A 57 -5.05 -4.05 5.53
CA ASP A 57 -4.74 -3.40 6.81
C ASP A 57 -3.22 -3.29 7.01
N ALA A 58 -2.46 -4.34 6.66
CA ALA A 58 -0.99 -4.31 6.70
C ALA A 58 -0.40 -3.26 5.74
N ARG A 59 -0.97 -3.11 4.54
CA ARG A 59 -0.57 -2.06 3.60
C ARG A 59 -0.88 -0.66 4.14
N GLN A 60 -2.07 -0.46 4.69
CA GLN A 60 -2.47 0.82 5.27
C GLN A 60 -1.55 1.20 6.44
N ALA A 61 -1.25 0.26 7.32
CA ALA A 61 -0.33 0.50 8.44
C ALA A 61 1.07 0.92 7.96
N ARG A 62 1.57 0.33 6.87
CA ARG A 62 2.86 0.76 6.28
C ARG A 62 2.77 2.17 5.71
N LEU A 63 1.73 2.47 4.93
CA LEU A 63 1.54 3.79 4.32
C LEU A 63 1.36 4.89 5.37
N ALA A 64 0.64 4.62 6.46
CA ALA A 64 0.46 5.54 7.57
C ALA A 64 1.80 5.91 8.23
N ARG A 65 2.63 4.91 8.57
CA ARG A 65 3.97 5.15 9.14
C ARG A 65 4.87 5.96 8.21
N GLU A 66 4.84 5.65 6.91
CA GLU A 66 5.61 6.41 5.93
C GLU A 66 5.11 7.85 5.79
N ALA A 67 3.80 8.06 5.81
CA ALA A 67 3.18 9.38 5.75
C ALA A 67 3.51 10.22 7.00
N GLU A 68 3.43 9.64 8.19
CA GLU A 68 3.83 10.28 9.45
C GLU A 68 5.31 10.68 9.43
N ALA A 69 6.20 9.75 9.04
CA ALA A 69 7.63 10.04 8.93
C ALA A 69 7.92 11.14 7.89
N ARG A 70 7.20 11.18 6.77
CA ARG A 70 7.29 12.26 5.77
C ARG A 70 6.78 13.58 6.34
N ALA A 71 5.66 13.58 7.06
CA ALA A 71 5.09 14.78 7.68
C ALA A 71 6.04 15.37 8.74
N LEU A 72 6.65 14.53 9.58
CA LEU A 72 7.66 14.97 10.57
C LEU A 72 8.89 15.58 9.89
N ARG A 73 9.43 14.93 8.85
CA ARG A 73 10.55 15.49 8.06
C ARG A 73 10.20 16.80 7.39
N GLN A 74 8.97 16.94 6.88
CA GLN A 74 8.50 18.19 6.29
C GLN A 74 8.33 19.29 7.35
N ALA A 75 7.82 18.96 8.53
CA ALA A 75 7.68 19.90 9.64
C ALA A 75 9.04 20.41 10.12
N GLN A 76 10.02 19.52 10.30
CA GLN A 76 11.41 19.89 10.65
C GLN A 76 12.05 20.78 9.59
N ARG A 77 11.93 20.43 8.30
CA ARG A 77 12.44 21.28 7.21
C ARG A 77 11.80 22.67 7.21
N LYS A 78 10.51 22.76 7.51
CA LYS A 78 9.81 24.05 7.63
C LYS A 78 10.37 24.86 8.79
N THR A 79 10.53 24.28 9.99
CA THR A 79 11.09 25.00 11.14
C THR A 79 12.53 25.45 10.90
N ASP A 80 13.36 24.62 10.27
CA ASP A 80 14.76 24.96 9.98
C ASP A 80 14.84 26.12 8.97
N THR A 81 14.00 26.10 7.93
CA THR A 81 13.96 27.13 6.88
C THR A 81 13.28 28.43 7.30
N THR A 82 12.32 28.40 8.23
CA THR A 82 11.64 29.60 8.74
C THR A 82 12.28 30.17 9.99
N SER A 83 13.34 29.55 10.52
CA SER A 83 14.11 30.12 11.63
C SER A 83 14.75 31.44 11.21
N ALA A 84 14.61 32.47 12.03
CA ALA A 84 15.13 33.81 11.74
C ALA A 84 16.65 33.79 11.51
N SER A 85 17.38 32.87 12.16
CA SER A 85 18.82 32.65 11.95
C SER A 85 19.14 32.06 10.57
N ALA A 86 18.40 31.05 10.09
CA ALA A 86 18.64 30.44 8.78
C ALA A 86 18.32 31.39 7.62
N VAL A 87 17.25 32.19 7.75
CA VAL A 87 16.90 33.23 6.77
C VAL A 87 17.95 34.34 6.74
N ALA A 88 18.43 34.80 7.91
CA ALA A 88 19.49 35.80 8.00
C ALA A 88 20.81 35.29 7.39
N GLU A 89 21.19 34.04 7.63
CA GLU A 89 22.41 33.42 7.10
C GLU A 89 22.33 33.17 5.58
N ALA A 90 21.15 32.82 5.05
CA ALA A 90 20.91 32.71 3.61
C ALA A 90 21.01 34.08 2.90
N ILE A 91 20.45 35.14 3.49
CA ILE A 91 20.58 36.52 2.97
C ILE A 91 22.03 36.99 3.00
N ALA A 92 22.78 36.70 4.08
CA ALA A 92 24.20 37.02 4.19
C ALA A 92 25.04 36.33 3.10
N ARG A 93 24.81 35.02 2.85
CA ARG A 93 25.48 34.28 1.77
C ARG A 93 25.12 34.80 0.37
N ALA A 94 23.87 35.19 0.14
CA ALA A 94 23.44 35.75 -1.14
C ALA A 94 24.07 37.12 -1.42
N LYS A 95 24.22 37.97 -0.37
CA LYS A 95 24.96 39.24 -0.47
C LYS A 95 26.43 39.02 -0.80
N ALA A 96 27.12 38.11 -0.09
CA ALA A 96 28.52 37.78 -0.36
C ALA A 96 28.75 37.26 -1.79
N ARG A 97 27.85 36.39 -2.32
CA ARG A 97 27.91 35.93 -3.72
C ARG A 97 27.64 37.04 -4.74
N ARG A 98 26.86 38.06 -4.38
CA ARG A 98 26.58 39.22 -5.25
C ARG A 98 27.75 40.20 -5.26
N GLU A 99 28.42 40.39 -4.13
CA GLU A 99 29.64 41.21 -4.03
C GLU A 99 30.80 40.57 -4.79
N GLN A 100 31.02 39.26 -4.65
CA GLN A 100 32.03 38.53 -5.44
C GLN A 100 31.77 38.56 -6.96
N ARG A 101 30.51 38.66 -7.37
CA ARG A 101 30.13 38.79 -8.79
C ARG A 101 30.28 40.22 -9.32
N ASN A 102 30.17 41.21 -8.43
CA ASN A 102 30.28 42.64 -8.77
C ASN A 102 31.69 43.18 -8.57
N ASP A 103 32.67 42.35 -8.20
CA ASP A 103 34.08 42.70 -8.15
C ASP A 103 34.64 42.85 -9.59
N PRO A 104 35.11 44.04 -10.01
CA PRO A 104 35.52 44.30 -11.39
C PRO A 104 36.93 43.75 -11.75
N GLY A 105 37.43 42.73 -11.04
CA GLY A 105 38.83 42.29 -11.11
C GLY A 105 39.12 40.88 -11.62
N ARG A 106 38.13 40.01 -11.90
CA ARG A 106 38.41 38.61 -12.31
C ARG A 106 37.73 38.21 -13.62
N ALA A 107 38.47 38.31 -14.73
CA ALA A 107 38.09 37.78 -16.04
C ALA A 107 38.03 36.23 -16.03
N PRO A 108 37.14 35.59 -16.82
CA PRO A 108 37.17 34.16 -17.04
C PRO A 108 38.30 33.83 -18.01
N GLU A 109 39.24 32.98 -17.58
CA GLU A 109 40.25 32.41 -18.47
C GLU A 109 39.56 31.38 -19.38
N HIS A 110 39.37 31.75 -20.64
CA HIS A 110 38.93 30.84 -21.69
C HIS A 110 40.10 29.93 -22.06
N ASN A 111 39.93 28.62 -21.89
CA ASN A 111 40.75 27.65 -22.62
C ASN A 111 39.86 26.53 -23.16
N GLU A 112 39.65 26.54 -24.48
CA GLU A 112 39.34 25.36 -25.28
C GLU A 112 39.76 25.69 -26.74
N PRO A 113 40.23 24.74 -27.59
CA PRO A 113 39.91 23.31 -27.52
C PRO A 113 41.02 22.31 -27.89
N ASP A 114 40.86 21.05 -27.47
CA ASP A 114 41.40 19.92 -28.24
C ASP A 114 40.34 18.83 -28.41
N ARG A 115 39.76 18.82 -29.61
CA ARG A 115 39.01 17.71 -30.19
C ARG A 115 40.00 16.61 -30.58
N ALA A 116 39.90 15.42 -29.99
CA ALA A 116 40.22 14.16 -30.68
C ALA A 116 39.66 12.93 -29.95
N ALA A 117 39.14 12.01 -30.77
CA ALA A 117 38.93 10.57 -30.53
C ALA A 117 37.59 10.09 -29.94
N HIS A 118 36.68 9.82 -30.89
CA HIS A 118 35.69 8.75 -30.88
C HIS A 118 36.25 7.37 -30.44
N ASN A 119 35.48 6.62 -29.66
CA ASN A 119 34.71 5.42 -30.08
C ASN A 119 33.71 5.13 -28.93
N ASP A 120 32.44 4.76 -29.09
CA ASP A 120 31.79 3.71 -29.88
C ASP A 120 32.40 2.33 -29.67
N THR A 121 32.02 1.68 -28.58
CA THR A 121 32.01 0.22 -28.49
C THR A 121 30.63 -0.28 -28.07
N SER A 122 29.80 -0.53 -29.09
CA SER A 122 28.71 -1.49 -29.01
C SER A 122 29.29 -2.89 -28.89
N THR A 123 28.95 -3.62 -27.83
CA THR A 123 28.64 -5.07 -27.84
C THR A 123 27.83 -5.38 -26.58
#